data_AF-E7D3V9-F1
#
_entry.id   AF-E7D3V9-F1
#
_cell.length_a   1.000
_cell.length_b   1.000
_cell.length_c   1.000
_cell.angle_alpha   90.00
_cell.angle_beta   90.00
_cell.angle_gamma   90.00
#
_symmetry.space_group_name_H-M   'P 1'
#
loop_
_entity.id
_entity.type
_entity.pdbx_description
1 polymer ?
#
loop_
_entity_poly.entity_id
_entity_poly.type
_entity_poly.pdbx_seq_one_letter_code
_entity_poly.pdbx_strand_id
1 'polypeptide(L)'
;TIYSLLSRWSNTQYMNMWGGHRLEFRTIGGVLNTSTQGSTNTSINPVTLPFTSRDVYRTESLAGLNLFLTQPVNGVPRVDFHWKFATLPIASDNFYYPGYAGIGTQLQDSENELPPETTGQPNYESYSHRLSHIGLISASHVKALVYSWTHRSADRTNTIEPNSITQFAQRYRVRIRYASTTDLQFHTSINGRAINQGNFSATMNRGEDLEYRTFRTVGFTTPFSFSDVQSTFTIGAWNFSSGNDVYIDRIEFVPVEVPYEEEYDFEEVQEEVTALFTSTNPRELKTDVTDYHIDQVSNLVESLSDEFYLDEKRELFEIVKYVKQLNIERKHV
;
A
#
# COMPACT_ATOMS: atom_id res chain seq x y z
N THR A 1 -22.39 -1.62 -5.14
CA THR A 1 -23.78 -2.11 -5.33
C THR A 1 -24.01 -2.47 -6.78
N ILE A 2 -24.69 -3.59 -7.02
CA ILE A 2 -25.01 -4.16 -8.32
C ILE A 2 -26.51 -3.98 -8.55
N TYR A 3 -26.89 -3.50 -9.72
CA TYR A 3 -28.26 -3.24 -10.14
C TYR A 3 -28.64 -4.24 -11.23
N SER A 4 -29.71 -4.99 -11.01
CA SER A 4 -30.13 -6.09 -11.88
C SER A 4 -31.24 -5.66 -12.84
N LEU A 5 -31.16 -6.12 -14.09
CA LEU A 5 -32.21 -6.00 -15.10
C LEU A 5 -32.81 -7.38 -15.40
N LEU A 6 -34.07 -7.40 -15.83
CA LEU A 6 -34.75 -8.63 -16.25
C LEU A 6 -34.86 -8.70 -17.77
N SER A 7 -34.44 -9.83 -18.33
CA SER A 7 -34.88 -10.30 -19.65
C SER A 7 -35.79 -11.50 -19.44
N ARG A 8 -37.01 -11.47 -19.97
CA ARG A 8 -38.01 -12.52 -19.78
C ARG A 8 -38.68 -12.89 -21.09
N TRP A 9 -38.71 -14.19 -21.40
CA TRP A 9 -39.56 -14.76 -22.44
C TRP A 9 -40.83 -15.37 -21.84
N SER A 10 -40.69 -16.11 -20.74
CA SER A 10 -41.79 -16.74 -20.01
C SER A 10 -41.47 -16.85 -18.52
N ASN A 11 -42.35 -17.45 -17.73
CA ASN A 11 -42.07 -17.73 -16.31
C ASN A 11 -41.01 -18.82 -16.09
N THR A 12 -40.76 -19.66 -17.10
CA THR A 12 -39.75 -20.73 -17.06
C THR A 12 -38.48 -20.37 -17.84
N GLN A 13 -38.49 -19.24 -18.55
CA GLN A 13 -37.35 -18.73 -19.31
C GLN A 13 -37.14 -17.24 -19.05
N TYR A 14 -36.21 -16.94 -18.14
CA TYR A 14 -35.86 -15.57 -17.76
C TYR A 14 -34.42 -15.47 -17.22
N MET A 15 -33.88 -14.26 -17.27
CA MET A 15 -32.55 -13.93 -16.77
C MET A 15 -32.60 -12.60 -16.02
N ASN A 16 -32.41 -12.64 -14.69
CA ASN A 16 -32.01 -11.46 -13.94
C ASN A 16 -30.49 -11.32 -14.11
N MET A 17 -30.04 -10.23 -14.74
CA MET A 17 -28.65 -10.03 -15.12
C MET A 17 -28.09 -8.72 -14.58
N TRP A 18 -26.77 -8.65 -14.47
CA TRP A 18 -26.04 -7.44 -14.12
C TRP A 18 -26.31 -6.35 -15.17
N GLY A 19 -27.09 -5.34 -14.80
CA GLY A 19 -27.50 -4.24 -15.70
C GLY A 19 -26.73 -2.94 -15.48
N GLY A 20 -26.19 -2.75 -14.27
CA GLY A 20 -25.39 -1.61 -13.89
C GLY A 20 -24.77 -1.83 -12.52
N HIS A 21 -23.83 -0.97 -12.13
CA HIS A 21 -23.24 -0.99 -10.79
C HIS A 21 -22.85 0.41 -10.34
N ARG A 22 -22.71 0.55 -9.02
CA ARG A 22 -21.95 1.61 -8.35
C ARG A 22 -20.76 0.96 -7.64
N LEU A 23 -19.56 1.36 -8.01
CA LEU A 23 -18.31 0.94 -7.35
C LEU A 23 -17.85 2.00 -6.36
N GLU A 24 -17.25 1.55 -5.28
CA GLU A 24 -16.59 2.36 -4.26
C GLU A 24 -15.11 1.97 -4.24
N PHE A 25 -14.21 2.94 -4.34
CA PHE A 25 -12.75 2.70 -4.40
C PHE A 25 -11.97 3.85 -3.73
N ARG A 26 -10.70 3.58 -3.40
CA ARG A 26 -9.78 4.53 -2.77
C ARG A 26 -8.39 4.40 -3.38
N THR A 27 -7.70 5.52 -3.52
CA THR A 27 -6.24 5.51 -3.64
C THR A 27 -5.62 5.22 -2.27
N ILE A 28 -4.36 4.76 -2.23
CA ILE A 28 -3.63 4.56 -0.97
C ILE A 28 -3.59 5.89 -0.20
N GLY A 29 -4.05 5.88 1.06
CA GLY A 29 -4.14 7.08 1.91
C GLY A 29 -5.19 8.13 1.48
N GLY A 30 -5.97 7.87 0.43
CA GLY A 30 -6.93 8.82 -0.13
C GLY A 30 -8.37 8.69 0.38
N VAL A 31 -9.22 9.57 -0.13
CA VAL A 31 -10.67 9.58 0.17
C VAL A 31 -11.45 8.54 -0.63
N LEU A 32 -12.64 8.20 -0.15
CA LEU A 32 -13.57 7.32 -0.86
C LEU A 32 -14.12 8.01 -2.10
N ASN A 33 -13.93 7.35 -3.25
CA ASN A 33 -14.48 7.73 -4.53
C ASN A 33 -15.57 6.75 -4.96
N THR A 34 -16.45 7.22 -5.84
CA THR A 34 -17.50 6.39 -6.43
C THR A 34 -17.50 6.51 -7.94
N SER A 35 -17.87 5.42 -8.62
CA SER A 35 -18.11 5.41 -10.06
C SER A 35 -19.36 4.58 -10.35
N THR A 36 -20.12 4.98 -11.37
CA THR A 36 -21.39 4.36 -11.73
C THR A 36 -21.39 4.06 -13.22
N GLN A 37 -21.78 2.83 -13.60
CA GLN A 37 -21.91 2.43 -15.00
C GLN A 37 -23.20 1.63 -15.21
N GLY A 38 -23.79 1.76 -16.40
CA GLY A 38 -25.01 1.05 -16.80
C GLY A 38 -26.28 1.59 -16.16
N SER A 39 -27.30 0.74 -16.10
CA SER A 39 -28.62 1.10 -15.57
C SER A 39 -28.64 0.98 -14.05
N THR A 40 -28.64 2.12 -13.35
CA THR A 40 -28.63 2.16 -11.88
C THR A 40 -29.87 2.81 -11.26
N ASN A 41 -30.79 3.32 -12.08
CA ASN A 41 -31.99 4.02 -11.61
C ASN A 41 -33.15 3.06 -11.30
N THR A 42 -33.11 1.84 -11.83
CA THR A 42 -34.10 0.78 -11.59
C THR A 42 -33.36 -0.54 -11.42
N SER A 43 -33.72 -1.30 -10.39
CA SER A 43 -33.11 -2.60 -10.13
C SER A 43 -34.09 -3.56 -9.50
N ILE A 44 -34.05 -4.79 -9.98
CA ILE A 44 -34.68 -5.92 -9.32
C ILE A 44 -33.70 -6.36 -8.24
N ASN A 45 -34.00 -6.02 -6.99
CA ASN A 45 -33.21 -6.41 -5.80
C ASN A 45 -31.72 -6.04 -5.92
N PRO A 46 -31.34 -4.78 -5.66
CA PRO A 46 -29.94 -4.38 -5.70
C PRO A 46 -29.11 -5.19 -4.68
N VAL A 47 -27.93 -5.64 -5.09
CA VAL A 47 -27.02 -6.44 -4.26
C VAL A 47 -25.80 -5.60 -3.90
N THR A 48 -25.48 -5.50 -2.62
CA THR A 48 -24.28 -4.79 -2.15
C THR A 48 -23.29 -5.78 -1.57
N LEU A 49 -22.12 -5.90 -2.21
CA LEU A 49 -21.04 -6.77 -1.78
C LEU A 49 -19.90 -5.90 -1.21
N PRO A 50 -19.46 -6.12 0.04
CA PRO A 50 -18.34 -5.39 0.61
C PRO A 50 -16.99 -6.01 0.21
N PHE A 51 -16.04 -5.17 -0.21
CA PHE A 51 -14.67 -5.60 -0.54
C PHE A 51 -13.58 -4.82 0.20
N THR A 52 -13.95 -3.99 1.18
CA THR A 52 -12.98 -3.28 2.03
C THR A 52 -12.06 -4.26 2.74
N SER A 53 -10.75 -4.00 2.66
CA SER A 53 -9.69 -4.85 3.24
C SER A 53 -9.65 -6.29 2.70
N ARG A 54 -10.20 -6.52 1.51
CA ARG A 54 -10.25 -7.84 0.86
C ARG A 54 -9.54 -7.80 -0.49
N ASP A 55 -8.76 -8.83 -0.75
CA ASP A 55 -8.21 -9.15 -2.06
C ASP A 55 -9.14 -10.17 -2.70
N VAL A 56 -9.94 -9.72 -3.67
CA VAL A 56 -10.67 -10.64 -4.56
C VAL A 56 -9.64 -11.18 -5.54
N TYR A 57 -9.30 -12.46 -5.43
CA TYR A 57 -8.23 -13.08 -6.18
C TYR A 57 -8.74 -13.94 -7.35
N ARG A 58 -10.02 -14.29 -7.34
CA ARG A 58 -10.66 -15.06 -8.42
C ARG A 58 -12.12 -14.66 -8.57
N THR A 59 -12.60 -14.68 -9.81
CA THR A 59 -14.03 -14.57 -10.14
C THR A 59 -14.46 -15.73 -11.00
N GLU A 60 -15.60 -16.32 -10.65
CA GLU A 60 -16.32 -17.28 -11.49
C GLU A 60 -17.62 -16.63 -11.96
N SER A 61 -17.69 -16.30 -13.25
CA SER A 61 -18.84 -15.61 -13.84
C SER A 61 -19.58 -16.51 -14.80
N LEU A 62 -20.90 -16.57 -14.69
CA LEU A 62 -21.71 -17.18 -15.73
C LEU A 62 -22.05 -16.13 -16.77
N ALA A 63 -21.56 -16.30 -18.00
CA ALA A 63 -22.05 -15.57 -19.17
C ALA A 63 -23.34 -16.24 -19.64
N GLY A 64 -24.47 -15.53 -19.51
CA GLY A 64 -25.81 -16.02 -19.82
C GLY A 64 -26.31 -15.54 -21.18
N LEU A 65 -27.03 -16.42 -21.86
CA LEU A 65 -27.68 -16.18 -23.15
C LEU A 65 -29.16 -16.56 -23.05
N ASN A 66 -30.05 -15.56 -23.07
CA ASN A 66 -31.49 -15.78 -23.15
C ASN A 66 -31.95 -15.72 -24.61
N LEU A 67 -32.44 -16.84 -25.15
CA LEU A 67 -32.79 -16.97 -26.56
C LEU A 67 -34.22 -16.48 -26.84
N PHE A 68 -34.38 -15.53 -27.77
CA PHE A 68 -35.67 -15.07 -28.27
C PHE A 68 -35.81 -15.45 -29.75
N LEU A 69 -37.05 -15.47 -30.27
CA LEU A 69 -37.29 -15.67 -31.71
C LEU A 69 -36.69 -14.56 -32.58
N THR A 70 -36.46 -13.37 -32.02
CA THR A 70 -35.93 -12.20 -32.73
C THR A 70 -34.43 -12.03 -32.50
N GLN A 71 -34.02 -11.63 -31.29
CA GLN A 71 -32.63 -11.40 -30.92
C GLN A 71 -32.35 -11.89 -29.50
N PRO A 72 -31.29 -12.68 -29.30
CA PRO A 72 -30.95 -13.16 -27.97
C PRO A 72 -30.40 -12.02 -27.10
N VAL A 73 -30.59 -12.14 -25.79
CA VAL A 73 -30.05 -11.20 -24.81
C VAL A 73 -28.89 -11.85 -24.07
N ASN A 74 -27.73 -11.20 -24.11
CA ASN A 74 -26.52 -11.60 -23.38
C ASN A 74 -26.42 -10.79 -22.08
N GLY A 75 -26.05 -11.46 -20.99
CA GLY A 75 -25.89 -10.83 -19.69
C GLY A 75 -25.13 -11.71 -18.71
N VAL A 76 -24.77 -11.15 -17.56
CA VAL A 76 -24.12 -11.92 -16.47
C VAL A 76 -25.13 -12.14 -15.35
N PRO A 77 -25.76 -13.32 -15.25
CA PRO A 77 -26.73 -13.61 -14.18
C PRO A 77 -26.11 -14.12 -12.88
N ARG A 78 -24.83 -14.50 -12.87
CA ARG A 78 -24.13 -14.94 -11.65
C ARG A 78 -22.66 -14.58 -11.70
N VAL A 79 -22.15 -14.12 -10.55
CA VAL A 79 -20.71 -13.97 -10.30
C VAL A 79 -20.41 -14.41 -8.88
N ASP A 80 -19.44 -15.29 -8.72
CA ASP A 80 -18.85 -15.66 -7.44
C ASP A 80 -17.48 -14.96 -7.32
N PHE A 81 -17.30 -14.21 -6.24
CA PHE A 81 -16.09 -13.46 -5.93
C PHE A 81 -15.37 -14.16 -4.78
N HIS A 82 -14.26 -14.81 -5.08
CA HIS A 82 -13.40 -15.47 -4.12
C HIS A 82 -12.40 -14.45 -3.57
N TRP A 83 -12.40 -14.27 -2.26
CA TRP A 83 -11.60 -13.23 -1.61
C TRP A 83 -10.88 -13.71 -0.36
N LYS A 84 -9.81 -13.00 0.00
CA LYS A 84 -9.16 -13.13 1.30
C LYS A 84 -9.00 -11.79 1.98
N PHE A 85 -8.90 -11.78 3.30
CA PHE A 85 -8.50 -10.57 4.00
C PHE A 85 -7.03 -10.23 3.68
N ALA A 86 -6.74 -8.95 3.48
CA ALA A 86 -5.40 -8.51 3.11
C ALA A 86 -4.35 -8.80 4.22
N THR A 87 -4.77 -8.81 5.48
CA THR A 87 -3.88 -8.94 6.65
C THR A 87 -4.11 -10.22 7.45
N LEU A 88 -5.09 -11.05 7.08
CA LEU A 88 -5.44 -12.26 7.81
C LEU A 88 -5.46 -13.46 6.85
N PRO A 89 -5.05 -14.66 7.28
CA PRO A 89 -5.09 -15.88 6.48
C PRO A 89 -6.51 -16.46 6.39
N ILE A 90 -7.50 -15.60 6.17
CA ILE A 90 -8.92 -15.96 6.11
C ILE A 90 -9.43 -15.64 4.71
N ALA A 91 -9.93 -16.67 4.03
CA ALA A 91 -10.57 -16.59 2.72
C ALA A 91 -12.05 -16.98 2.81
N SER A 92 -12.87 -16.40 1.94
CA SER A 92 -14.30 -16.69 1.80
C SER A 92 -14.82 -16.11 0.49
N ASP A 93 -16.13 -16.19 0.28
CA ASP A 93 -16.78 -15.90 -0.99
C ASP A 93 -17.93 -14.91 -0.79
N ASN A 94 -18.14 -14.06 -1.80
CA ASN A 94 -19.38 -13.30 -1.96
C ASN A 94 -19.94 -13.61 -3.34
N PHE A 95 -21.26 -13.69 -3.47
CA PHE A 95 -21.86 -13.98 -4.76
C PHE A 95 -22.97 -12.99 -5.12
N TYR A 96 -23.08 -12.74 -6.42
CA TYR A 96 -24.22 -12.12 -7.06
C TYR A 96 -25.04 -13.22 -7.72
N TYR A 97 -26.27 -13.44 -7.25
CA TYR A 97 -27.20 -14.40 -7.87
C TYR A 97 -28.67 -14.01 -7.62
N PRO A 98 -29.25 -13.14 -8.46
CA PRO A 98 -30.67 -12.77 -8.37
C PRO A 98 -31.63 -13.80 -9.00
N GLY A 99 -31.10 -14.90 -9.58
CA GLY A 99 -31.87 -16.00 -10.15
C GLY A 99 -32.13 -15.90 -11.66
N TYR A 100 -32.10 -17.06 -12.33
CA TYR A 100 -32.42 -17.23 -13.74
C TYR A 100 -33.02 -18.63 -13.98
N ALA A 101 -33.70 -18.84 -15.11
CA ALA A 101 -34.20 -20.16 -15.51
C ALA A 101 -34.27 -20.26 -17.04
N GLY A 102 -34.04 -21.46 -17.58
CA GLY A 102 -34.26 -21.75 -19.01
C GLY A 102 -33.34 -21.03 -20.00
N ILE A 103 -32.14 -20.60 -19.57
CA ILE A 103 -31.16 -19.92 -20.43
C ILE A 103 -29.91 -20.77 -20.67
N GLY A 104 -29.15 -20.46 -21.72
CA GLY A 104 -27.80 -20.98 -21.88
C GLY A 104 -26.81 -20.25 -20.98
N THR A 105 -25.81 -20.95 -20.45
CA THR A 105 -24.73 -20.33 -19.66
C THR A 105 -23.37 -20.90 -20.02
N GLN A 106 -22.33 -20.07 -19.94
CA GLN A 106 -20.93 -20.47 -20.03
C GLN A 106 -20.19 -19.95 -18.79
N LEU A 107 -19.43 -20.82 -18.13
CA LEU A 107 -18.55 -20.42 -17.01
C LEU A 107 -17.30 -19.74 -17.57
N GLN A 108 -17.00 -18.57 -17.02
CA GLN A 108 -15.77 -17.83 -17.21
C GLN A 108 -15.06 -17.74 -15.86
N ASP A 109 -13.90 -18.39 -15.76
CA ASP A 109 -13.09 -18.42 -14.56
C ASP A 109 -11.81 -17.63 -14.79
N SER A 110 -11.58 -16.61 -13.96
CA SER A 110 -10.43 -15.72 -14.11
C SER A 110 -9.09 -16.44 -13.97
N GLU A 111 -9.01 -17.58 -13.27
CA GLU A 111 -7.74 -18.32 -13.13
C GLU A 111 -7.26 -18.95 -14.44
N ASN A 112 -8.13 -19.12 -15.43
CA ASN A 112 -7.71 -19.56 -16.78
C ASN A 112 -6.92 -18.48 -17.53
N GLU A 113 -7.12 -17.21 -17.18
CA GLU A 113 -6.43 -16.07 -17.78
C GLU A 113 -5.30 -15.56 -16.88
N LEU A 114 -5.52 -15.59 -15.56
CA LEU A 114 -4.62 -15.06 -14.53
C LEU A 114 -4.38 -16.15 -13.46
N PRO A 115 -3.57 -17.17 -13.78
CA PRO A 115 -3.32 -18.27 -12.86
C PRO A 115 -2.56 -17.81 -11.61
N PRO A 116 -2.64 -18.57 -10.49
CA PRO A 116 -1.75 -18.39 -9.35
C PRO A 116 -0.27 -18.54 -9.75
N GLU A 117 0.63 -17.91 -9.01
CA GLU A 117 2.08 -17.93 -9.25
C GLU A 117 2.68 -19.32 -9.02
N THR A 118 2.01 -20.15 -8.20
CA THR A 118 2.41 -21.52 -7.91
C THR A 118 1.20 -22.38 -7.59
N THR A 119 1.28 -23.66 -7.96
CA THR A 119 0.31 -24.69 -7.61
C THR A 119 0.66 -25.44 -6.32
N GLY A 120 1.80 -25.12 -5.69
CA GLY A 120 2.25 -25.77 -4.45
C GLY A 120 1.53 -25.30 -3.18
N GLN A 121 0.71 -24.26 -3.28
CA GLN A 121 -0.10 -23.69 -2.20
C GLN A 121 -1.52 -23.42 -2.72
N PRO A 122 -2.51 -23.29 -1.82
CA PRO A 122 -3.84 -22.84 -2.18
C PRO A 122 -3.81 -21.49 -2.92
N ASN A 123 -4.70 -21.32 -3.89
CA ASN A 123 -4.78 -20.10 -4.70
C ASN A 123 -4.96 -18.80 -3.89
N TYR A 124 -5.65 -18.83 -2.75
CA TYR A 124 -5.76 -17.67 -1.86
C TYR A 124 -4.42 -17.25 -1.22
N GLU A 125 -3.39 -18.09 -1.27
CA GLU A 125 -2.03 -17.75 -0.84
C GLU A 125 -1.13 -17.38 -2.03
N SER A 126 -1.35 -18.05 -3.17
CA SER A 126 -0.48 -17.98 -4.35
C SER A 126 -1.02 -17.14 -5.51
N TYR A 127 -2.19 -16.49 -5.40
CA TYR A 127 -2.75 -15.66 -6.48
C TYR A 127 -1.76 -14.61 -6.99
N SER A 128 -1.76 -14.39 -8.30
CA SER A 128 -0.90 -13.40 -8.97
C SER A 128 -1.53 -12.00 -9.04
N HIS A 129 -2.87 -11.92 -9.01
CA HIS A 129 -3.59 -10.69 -9.27
C HIS A 129 -4.78 -10.51 -8.33
N ARG A 130 -5.14 -9.26 -8.06
CA ARG A 130 -6.34 -8.87 -7.30
C ARG A 130 -7.25 -7.99 -8.15
N LEU A 131 -8.56 -8.16 -8.01
CA LEU A 131 -9.55 -7.36 -8.73
C LEU A 131 -9.40 -5.89 -8.33
N SER A 132 -9.34 -5.02 -9.33
CA SER A 132 -9.08 -3.58 -9.19
C SER A 132 -10.27 -2.75 -9.64
N HIS A 133 -10.90 -3.13 -10.76
CA HIS A 133 -12.05 -2.43 -11.30
C HIS A 133 -12.99 -3.39 -12.05
N ILE A 134 -14.25 -3.01 -12.20
CA ILE A 134 -15.23 -3.73 -13.02
C ILE A 134 -15.84 -2.72 -14.01
N GLY A 135 -15.59 -2.90 -15.30
CA GLY A 135 -16.25 -2.17 -16.37
C GLY A 135 -17.51 -2.88 -16.85
N LEU A 136 -18.37 -2.14 -17.55
CA LEU A 136 -19.56 -2.69 -18.19
C LEU A 136 -19.66 -2.21 -19.65
N ILE A 137 -19.66 -3.18 -20.58
CA ILE A 137 -20.07 -2.95 -21.96
C ILE A 137 -21.59 -3.13 -22.01
N SER A 138 -22.30 -2.08 -22.42
CA SER A 138 -23.75 -2.05 -22.45
C SER A 138 -24.27 -1.64 -23.83
N ALA A 139 -25.01 -2.54 -24.46
CA ALA A 139 -25.81 -2.30 -25.66
C ALA A 139 -27.23 -2.87 -25.47
N SER A 140 -28.13 -2.68 -26.43
CA SER A 140 -29.54 -3.09 -26.31
C SER A 140 -29.74 -4.55 -25.88
N HIS A 141 -28.92 -5.47 -26.41
CA HIS A 141 -29.01 -6.91 -26.15
C HIS A 141 -27.74 -7.52 -25.55
N VAL A 142 -26.80 -6.68 -25.10
CA VAL A 142 -25.53 -7.13 -24.51
C VAL A 142 -25.27 -6.36 -23.21
N LYS A 143 -24.94 -7.13 -22.17
CA LYS A 143 -24.38 -6.65 -20.91
C LYS A 143 -23.19 -7.53 -20.58
N ALA A 144 -21.98 -7.05 -20.89
CA ALA A 144 -20.75 -7.80 -20.65
C ALA A 144 -19.90 -7.08 -19.60
N LEU A 145 -19.45 -7.83 -18.60
CA LEU A 145 -18.53 -7.32 -17.58
C LEU A 145 -17.10 -7.46 -18.09
N VAL A 146 -16.28 -6.47 -17.75
CA VAL A 146 -14.83 -6.50 -18.01
C VAL A 146 -14.14 -6.30 -16.67
N TYR A 147 -13.31 -7.25 -16.26
CA TYR A 147 -12.58 -7.19 -15.00
C TYR A 147 -11.18 -6.63 -15.23
N SER A 148 -10.80 -5.61 -14.48
CA SER A 148 -9.43 -5.11 -14.45
C SER A 148 -8.75 -5.57 -13.19
N TRP A 149 -7.51 -6.04 -13.33
CA TRP A 149 -6.75 -6.66 -12.26
C TRP A 149 -5.43 -5.93 -12.05
N THR A 150 -4.97 -5.88 -10.80
CA THR A 150 -3.65 -5.34 -10.45
C THR A 150 -2.80 -6.50 -9.92
N HIS A 151 -1.55 -6.58 -10.36
CA HIS A 151 -0.61 -7.61 -9.89
C HIS A 151 -0.41 -7.52 -8.37
N ARG A 152 -0.25 -8.66 -7.70
CA ARG A 152 -0.16 -8.74 -6.23
C ARG A 152 1.01 -7.96 -5.64
N SER A 153 2.08 -7.75 -6.43
CA SER A 153 3.29 -7.04 -6.03
C SER A 153 3.07 -5.54 -5.84
N ALA A 154 1.99 -4.98 -6.39
CA ALA A 154 1.55 -3.65 -5.99
C ALA A 154 0.95 -3.75 -4.59
N ASP A 155 1.70 -3.33 -3.58
CA ASP A 155 1.23 -3.37 -2.20
C ASP A 155 0.03 -2.41 -1.95
N ARG A 156 -0.53 -2.44 -0.75
CA ARG A 156 -1.65 -1.55 -0.36
C ARG A 156 -1.21 -0.35 0.46
N THR A 157 0.08 -0.24 0.76
CA THR A 157 0.59 0.57 1.88
C THR A 157 1.80 1.41 1.51
N ASN A 158 2.40 1.23 0.33
CA ASN A 158 3.69 1.82 -0.06
C ASN A 158 4.73 1.59 1.04
N THR A 159 4.86 0.35 1.50
CA THR A 159 5.76 0.00 2.61
C THR A 159 7.21 0.20 2.18
N ILE A 160 7.99 0.87 3.02
CA ILE A 160 9.44 1.01 2.87
C ILE A 160 10.06 0.12 3.94
N GLU A 161 10.70 -0.97 3.51
CA GLU A 161 11.36 -1.91 4.41
C GLU A 161 12.71 -1.35 4.86
N PRO A 162 12.95 -1.21 6.18
CA PRO A 162 14.27 -0.87 6.69
C PRO A 162 15.20 -2.09 6.61
N ASN A 163 16.50 -1.85 6.45
CA ASN A 163 17.55 -2.85 6.64
C ASN A 163 18.22 -2.75 8.03
N SER A 164 17.68 -1.93 8.93
CA SER A 164 18.13 -1.78 10.32
C SER A 164 17.04 -2.22 11.30
N ILE A 165 17.46 -2.73 12.45
CA ILE A 165 16.60 -3.18 13.56
C ILE A 165 15.76 -2.00 14.10
N THR A 166 16.30 -0.78 14.09
CA THR A 166 15.59 0.43 14.54
C THR A 166 15.00 1.21 13.34
N GLN A 167 13.69 1.07 13.12
CA GLN A 167 12.97 1.64 11.97
C GLN A 167 13.21 3.14 11.74
N PHE A 168 13.34 3.94 12.81
CA PHE A 168 13.53 5.41 12.73
C PHE A 168 15.00 5.86 12.62
N ALA A 169 15.95 4.98 12.96
CA ALA A 169 17.37 5.25 12.77
C ALA A 169 17.78 5.07 11.30
N GLN A 170 16.99 4.30 10.53
CA GLN A 170 17.30 4.05 9.13
C GLN A 170 17.26 5.34 8.31
N ARG A 171 18.40 5.64 7.67
CA ARG A 171 18.52 6.76 6.74
C ARG A 171 18.40 6.27 5.30
N TYR A 172 17.82 7.08 4.44
CA TYR A 172 17.63 6.78 3.02
C TYR A 172 18.16 7.92 2.15
N ARG A 173 18.71 7.56 1.00
CA ARG A 173 18.83 8.45 -0.15
C ARG A 173 17.66 8.18 -1.08
N VAL A 174 17.18 9.21 -1.76
CA VAL A 174 16.14 9.04 -2.77
C VAL A 174 16.73 9.16 -4.16
N ARG A 175 16.40 8.17 -5.01
CA ARG A 175 16.64 8.19 -6.45
C ARG A 175 15.32 8.30 -7.19
N ILE A 176 15.35 8.95 -8.33
CA ILE A 176 14.19 9.21 -9.17
C ILE A 176 14.55 8.72 -10.57
N ARG A 177 13.73 7.83 -11.11
CA ARG A 177 13.80 7.48 -12.53
C ARG A 177 12.85 8.38 -13.31
N TYR A 178 13.39 9.14 -14.26
CA TYR A 178 12.64 10.13 -15.01
C TYR A 178 13.12 10.24 -16.46
N ALA A 179 12.30 10.84 -17.31
CA ALA A 179 12.67 11.33 -18.63
C ALA A 179 12.23 12.79 -18.77
N SER A 180 13.05 13.64 -19.41
CA SER A 180 12.75 15.07 -19.55
C SER A 180 13.28 15.65 -20.85
N THR A 181 12.51 16.56 -21.46
CA THR A 181 12.92 17.35 -22.64
C THR A 181 13.68 18.63 -22.28
N THR A 182 13.85 18.91 -20.98
CA THR A 182 14.45 20.13 -20.45
C THR A 182 15.27 19.83 -19.20
N ASP A 183 16.27 20.67 -18.94
CA ASP A 183 16.85 20.74 -17.61
C ASP A 183 15.76 21.23 -16.64
N LEU A 184 15.75 20.68 -15.43
CA LEU A 184 14.78 21.02 -14.41
C LEU A 184 15.38 20.90 -13.01
N GLN A 185 14.63 21.37 -12.02
CA GLN A 185 14.95 21.14 -10.62
C GLN A 185 13.93 20.20 -10.00
N PHE A 186 14.41 19.13 -9.36
CA PHE A 186 13.56 18.34 -8.45
C PHE A 186 13.74 18.85 -7.03
N HIS A 187 12.63 18.88 -6.29
CA HIS A 187 12.62 19.05 -4.85
C HIS A 187 11.82 17.91 -4.20
N THR A 188 12.21 17.53 -2.99
CA THR A 188 11.52 16.49 -2.23
C THR A 188 11.23 16.97 -0.83
N SER A 189 10.11 16.53 -0.26
CA SER A 189 9.70 16.87 1.10
C SER A 189 9.06 15.68 1.80
N ILE A 190 9.17 15.64 3.12
CA ILE A 190 8.45 14.70 3.99
C ILE A 190 7.51 15.51 4.86
N ASN A 191 6.22 15.14 4.86
CA ASN A 191 5.17 15.82 5.64
C ASN A 191 5.18 17.35 5.42
N GLY A 192 5.45 17.79 4.18
CA GLY A 192 5.53 19.20 3.78
C GLY A 192 6.86 19.90 4.09
N ARG A 193 7.78 19.27 4.84
CA ARG A 193 9.12 19.83 5.12
C ARG A 193 10.11 19.42 4.03
N ALA A 194 10.74 20.40 3.38
CA ALA A 194 11.74 20.15 2.36
C ALA A 194 12.94 19.34 2.91
N ILE A 195 13.39 18.34 2.15
CA ILE A 195 14.54 17.48 2.49
C ILE A 195 15.66 17.55 1.45
N ASN A 196 15.33 17.65 0.16
CA ASN A 196 16.34 17.78 -0.90
C ASN A 196 15.88 18.70 -2.03
N GLN A 197 16.85 19.33 -2.69
CA GLN A 197 16.66 20.10 -3.92
C GLN A 197 17.89 19.93 -4.81
N GLY A 198 17.70 19.81 -6.13
CA GLY A 198 18.78 19.50 -7.05
C GLY A 198 18.40 19.73 -8.50
N ASN A 199 19.35 20.20 -9.30
CA ASN A 199 19.18 20.41 -10.74
C ASN A 199 19.58 19.14 -11.49
N PHE A 200 18.78 18.77 -12.48
CA PHE A 200 18.97 17.57 -13.29
C PHE A 200 18.76 17.90 -14.76
N SER A 201 19.61 17.34 -15.61
CA SER A 201 19.62 17.67 -17.05
C SER A 201 18.53 16.96 -17.83
N ALA A 202 18.17 17.52 -18.99
CA ALA A 202 17.36 16.83 -19.98
C ALA A 202 17.96 15.46 -20.34
N THR A 203 17.09 14.51 -20.66
CA THR A 203 17.46 13.13 -21.01
C THR A 203 17.03 12.72 -22.41
N MET A 204 16.18 13.52 -23.05
CA MET A 204 15.66 13.31 -24.40
C MET A 204 15.34 14.64 -25.07
N ASN A 205 15.13 14.62 -26.39
CA ASN A 205 14.63 15.79 -27.12
C ASN A 205 13.10 15.77 -27.20
N ARG A 206 12.52 16.94 -27.44
CA ARG A 206 11.07 17.08 -27.63
C ARG A 206 10.61 16.33 -28.88
N GLY A 207 9.54 15.56 -28.75
CA GLY A 207 8.98 14.75 -29.83
C GLY A 207 9.69 13.43 -30.09
N GLU A 208 10.73 13.09 -29.30
CA GLU A 208 11.29 11.73 -29.29
C GLU A 208 10.32 10.76 -28.61
N ASP A 209 10.34 9.50 -29.06
CA ASP A 209 9.60 8.42 -28.43
C ASP A 209 10.20 8.07 -27.06
N LEU A 210 9.35 7.62 -26.13
CA LEU A 210 9.79 7.14 -24.82
C LEU A 210 10.42 5.74 -24.94
N GLU A 211 11.74 5.70 -25.01
CA GLU A 211 12.54 4.47 -25.07
C GLU A 211 13.27 4.19 -23.75
N TYR A 212 13.79 2.98 -23.58
CA TYR A 212 14.59 2.64 -22.38
C TYR A 212 15.71 3.65 -22.09
N ARG A 213 16.39 4.13 -23.14
CA ARG A 213 17.52 5.07 -23.04
C ARG A 213 17.13 6.50 -22.67
N THR A 214 15.87 6.91 -22.86
CA THR A 214 15.43 8.27 -22.53
C THR A 214 15.17 8.43 -21.04
N PHE A 215 14.99 7.33 -20.31
CA PHE A 215 14.88 7.34 -18.86
C PHE A 215 16.26 7.24 -18.21
N ARG A 216 16.52 8.12 -17.23
CA ARG A 216 17.70 8.06 -16.37
C ARG A 216 17.29 7.99 -14.91
N THR A 217 18.09 7.29 -14.11
CA THR A 217 17.96 7.30 -12.65
C THR A 217 18.99 8.26 -12.07
N VAL A 218 18.52 9.27 -11.35
CA VAL A 218 19.36 10.27 -10.66
C VAL A 218 19.00 10.29 -9.18
N GLY A 219 19.93 10.64 -8.32
CA GLY A 219 19.69 10.62 -6.87
C GLY A 219 20.20 11.87 -6.18
N PHE A 220 19.56 12.19 -5.06
CA PHE A 220 20.11 13.15 -4.10
C PHE A 220 21.15 12.46 -3.22
N THR A 221 22.21 13.18 -2.90
CA THR A 221 23.31 12.66 -2.08
C THR A 221 23.01 12.75 -0.58
N THR A 222 22.23 13.76 -0.17
CA THR A 222 21.90 14.03 1.23
C THR A 222 20.84 13.04 1.74
N PRO A 223 21.16 12.26 2.78
CA PRO A 223 20.22 11.29 3.32
C PRO A 223 19.28 11.89 4.36
N PHE A 224 18.09 11.31 4.46
CA PHE A 224 17.03 11.67 5.42
C PHE A 224 16.51 10.42 6.14
N SER A 225 15.78 10.60 7.24
CA SER A 225 15.03 9.54 7.92
C SER A 225 13.54 9.87 7.92
N PHE A 226 12.71 8.84 8.11
CA PHE A 226 11.31 9.03 8.44
C PHE A 226 11.17 9.11 9.96
N SER A 227 10.41 10.08 10.45
CA SER A 227 10.18 10.27 11.89
C SER A 227 8.97 9.49 12.41
N ASP A 228 8.09 9.05 11.51
CA ASP A 228 6.82 8.41 11.83
C ASP A 228 6.59 7.20 10.92
N VAL A 229 5.94 6.16 11.47
CA VAL A 229 5.52 4.95 10.73
C VAL A 229 4.56 5.28 9.57
N GLN A 230 3.90 6.44 9.62
CA GLN A 230 3.09 6.98 8.54
C GLN A 230 3.63 8.35 8.15
N SER A 231 4.12 8.44 6.91
CA SER A 231 4.70 9.66 6.38
C SER A 231 4.23 9.89 4.94
N THR A 232 4.16 11.15 4.54
CA THR A 232 3.89 11.54 3.14
C THR A 232 5.18 12.04 2.52
N PHE A 233 5.70 11.30 1.54
CA PHE A 233 6.77 11.78 0.67
C PHE A 233 6.16 12.54 -0.52
N THR A 234 6.72 13.70 -0.84
CA THR A 234 6.32 14.48 -2.01
C THR A 234 7.54 14.79 -2.85
N ILE A 235 7.42 14.59 -4.16
CA ILE A 235 8.34 15.10 -5.18
C ILE A 235 7.65 16.21 -5.95
N GLY A 236 8.37 17.29 -6.23
CA GLY A 236 7.94 18.29 -7.19
C GLY A 236 9.07 18.66 -8.14
N ALA A 237 8.69 19.23 -9.28
CA ALA A 237 9.57 19.59 -10.38
C ALA A 237 9.33 21.06 -10.76
N TRP A 238 10.40 21.86 -10.80
CA TRP A 238 10.37 23.31 -11.06
C TRP A 238 11.39 23.72 -12.13
N ASN A 239 11.39 25.02 -12.46
CA ASN A 239 12.35 25.68 -13.35
C ASN A 239 12.37 25.14 -14.78
N PHE A 240 11.18 24.84 -15.32
CA PHE A 240 11.00 24.56 -16.74
C PHE A 240 9.80 25.33 -17.32
N SER A 241 9.84 25.60 -18.62
CA SER A 241 8.79 26.36 -19.32
C SER A 241 7.70 25.45 -19.89
N SER A 242 6.51 26.02 -20.11
CA SER A 242 5.40 25.33 -20.76
C SER A 242 5.79 24.81 -22.14
N GLY A 243 5.27 23.64 -22.50
CA GLY A 243 5.61 22.94 -23.74
C GLY A 243 6.82 22.00 -23.65
N ASN A 244 7.45 21.89 -22.48
CA ASN A 244 8.37 20.79 -22.16
C ASN A 244 7.66 19.67 -21.42
N ASP A 245 8.18 18.46 -21.57
CA ASP A 245 7.63 17.25 -20.96
C ASP A 245 8.57 16.71 -19.90
N VAL A 246 8.01 16.34 -18.74
CA VAL A 246 8.71 15.69 -17.63
C VAL A 246 7.91 14.48 -17.20
N TYR A 247 8.49 13.29 -17.33
CA TYR A 247 7.90 12.01 -16.95
C TYR A 247 8.63 11.46 -15.73
N ILE A 248 7.88 11.17 -14.66
CA ILE A 248 8.40 10.50 -13.45
C ILE A 248 7.86 9.07 -13.47
N ASP A 249 8.74 8.09 -13.50
CA ASP A 249 8.38 6.66 -13.51
C ASP A 249 8.28 6.12 -12.09
N ARG A 250 9.38 6.20 -11.32
CA ARG A 250 9.43 5.68 -9.95
C ARG A 250 10.39 6.46 -9.06
N ILE A 251 10.12 6.33 -7.77
CA ILE A 251 10.94 6.84 -6.67
C ILE A 251 11.54 5.62 -5.96
N GLU A 252 12.84 5.62 -5.73
CA GLU A 252 13.55 4.55 -5.04
C GLU A 252 14.12 5.11 -3.74
N PHE A 253 13.71 4.55 -2.61
CA PHE A 253 14.34 4.78 -1.32
C PHE A 253 15.48 3.78 -1.16
N VAL A 254 16.71 4.28 -1.20
CA VAL A 254 17.91 3.46 -1.05
C VAL A 254 18.38 3.62 0.39
N PRO A 255 18.37 2.54 1.19
CA PRO A 255 18.95 2.62 2.51
C PRO A 255 20.41 3.07 2.41
N VAL A 256 20.76 4.10 3.16
CA VAL A 256 22.14 4.38 3.42
C VAL A 256 22.57 3.35 4.43
N GLU A 257 23.55 2.53 4.07
CA GLU A 257 24.37 1.88 5.07
C GLU A 257 24.77 3.00 6.02
N VAL A 258 24.17 3.00 7.21
CA VAL A 258 24.84 3.60 8.33
C VAL A 258 26.17 2.85 8.27
N PRO A 259 27.32 3.50 7.98
CA PRO A 259 28.53 2.92 8.53
C PRO A 259 28.17 2.56 9.97
N TYR A 260 28.65 1.44 10.48
CA TYR A 260 28.72 1.28 11.93
C TYR A 260 29.61 2.43 12.44
N GLU A 261 29.10 3.66 12.42
CA GLU A 261 29.60 4.84 13.09
C GLU A 261 29.11 4.60 14.49
N GLU A 262 29.93 3.78 15.16
CA GLU A 262 29.92 3.46 16.57
C GLU A 262 28.63 2.71 16.96
N GLU A 263 28.71 1.36 16.95
CA GLU A 263 28.19 0.66 18.13
C GLU A 263 28.74 1.46 19.30
N TYR A 264 27.87 2.19 20.03
CA TYR A 264 28.32 2.84 21.24
C TYR A 264 29.00 1.75 22.05
N ASP A 265 30.25 1.98 22.44
CA ASP A 265 30.94 1.05 23.31
C ASP A 265 30.01 0.85 24.51
N PHE A 266 29.80 -0.42 24.88
CA PHE A 266 29.01 -0.74 26.05
C PHE A 266 29.50 0.09 27.26
N GLU A 267 30.81 0.34 27.34
CA GLU A 267 31.42 1.22 28.35
C GLU A 267 30.88 2.67 28.29
N GLU A 268 30.72 3.27 27.10
CA GLU A 268 30.21 4.64 26.94
C GLU A 268 28.72 4.75 27.34
N VAL A 269 27.89 3.80 26.90
CA VAL A 269 26.47 3.77 27.30
C VAL A 269 26.33 3.50 28.80
N GLN A 270 27.16 2.62 29.34
CA GLN A 270 27.19 2.34 30.77
C GLN A 270 27.60 3.58 31.58
N GLU A 271 28.57 4.37 31.11
CA GLU A 271 28.97 5.63 31.73
C GLU A 271 27.81 6.64 31.74
N GLU A 272 27.09 6.81 30.63
CA GLU A 272 25.93 7.71 30.54
C GLU A 272 24.78 7.27 31.46
N VAL A 273 24.48 5.96 31.53
CA VAL A 273 23.49 5.41 32.47
C VAL A 273 23.92 5.64 33.91
N THR A 274 25.19 5.45 34.23
CA THR A 274 25.73 5.64 35.58
C THR A 274 25.77 7.12 35.96
N ALA A 275 25.99 8.01 34.99
CA ALA A 275 26.02 9.45 35.18
C ALA A 275 24.66 10.04 35.60
N LEU A 276 23.55 9.29 35.49
CA LEU A 276 22.25 9.69 36.04
C LEU A 276 22.25 9.70 37.58
N PHE A 277 23.14 8.95 38.21
CA PHE A 277 23.25 8.83 39.66
C PHE A 277 24.30 9.77 40.25
N THR A 278 24.19 10.05 41.55
CA THR A 278 25.23 10.79 42.28
C THR A 278 26.50 9.95 42.40
N SER A 279 27.68 10.59 42.32
CA SER A 279 28.97 9.90 42.45
C SER A 279 29.19 9.26 43.82
N THR A 280 28.39 9.65 44.82
CA THR A 280 28.47 9.16 46.20
C THR A 280 27.46 8.06 46.51
N ASN A 281 26.42 7.89 45.69
CA ASN A 281 25.37 6.89 45.93
C ASN A 281 24.71 6.42 44.60
N PRO A 282 24.93 5.16 44.19
CA PRO A 282 24.39 4.61 42.93
C PRO A 282 22.88 4.31 42.97
N ARG A 283 22.17 4.74 44.02
CA ARG A 283 20.71 4.63 44.14
C ARG A 283 20.00 5.98 44.23
N GLU A 284 20.74 7.08 44.13
CA GLU A 284 20.22 8.43 44.23
C GLU A 284 20.47 9.20 42.94
N LEU A 285 19.41 9.76 42.36
CA LEU A 285 19.49 10.53 41.12
C LEU A 285 20.09 11.91 41.36
N LYS A 286 20.87 12.42 40.40
CA LYS A 286 21.31 13.82 40.44
C LYS A 286 20.11 14.77 40.38
N THR A 287 20.24 15.92 41.02
CA THR A 287 19.12 16.87 41.19
C THR A 287 18.69 17.55 39.89
N ASP A 288 19.53 17.58 38.87
CA ASP A 288 19.33 18.17 37.54
C ASP A 288 18.87 17.17 36.46
N VAL A 289 18.74 15.89 36.79
CA VAL A 289 18.19 14.88 35.87
C VAL A 289 16.70 15.16 35.64
N THR A 290 16.32 15.28 34.37
CA THR A 290 14.95 15.53 33.91
C THR A 290 14.39 14.28 33.22
N ASP A 291 13.06 14.20 33.02
CA ASP A 291 12.47 13.13 32.20
C ASP A 291 13.11 13.07 30.81
N TYR A 292 13.37 14.26 30.24
CA TYR A 292 14.02 14.38 28.95
C TYR A 292 15.41 13.74 28.93
N HIS A 293 16.23 13.97 29.96
CA HIS A 293 17.54 13.33 30.07
C HIS A 293 17.42 11.80 30.17
N ILE A 294 16.44 11.30 30.93
CA ILE A 294 16.23 9.86 31.09
C ILE A 294 15.76 9.22 29.76
N ASP A 295 14.92 9.91 28.99
CA ASP A 295 14.48 9.41 27.68
C ASP A 295 15.63 9.46 26.65
N GLN A 296 16.52 10.44 26.71
CA GLN A 296 17.74 10.45 25.88
C GLN A 296 18.63 9.23 26.18
N VAL A 297 18.90 8.95 27.46
CA VAL A 297 19.70 7.78 27.85
C VAL A 297 18.99 6.46 27.52
N SER A 298 17.66 6.40 27.63
CA SER A 298 16.87 5.23 27.22
C SER A 298 17.05 4.91 25.73
N ASN A 299 17.10 5.93 24.87
CA ASN A 299 17.32 5.76 23.44
C ASN A 299 18.76 5.29 23.15
N LEU A 300 19.75 5.74 23.94
CA LEU A 300 21.13 5.25 23.84
C LEU A 300 21.23 3.76 24.18
N VAL A 301 20.60 3.31 25.26
CA VAL A 301 20.53 1.87 25.61
C VAL A 301 19.82 1.06 24.53
N GLU A 302 18.76 1.60 23.92
CA GLU A 302 18.07 0.93 22.81
C GLU A 302 18.95 0.72 21.58
N SER A 303 19.93 1.60 21.37
CA SER A 303 20.87 1.55 20.26
C SER A 303 21.99 0.49 20.40
N LEU A 304 22.18 -0.10 21.59
CA LEU A 304 23.14 -1.19 21.79
C LEU A 304 22.76 -2.44 20.98
N SER A 305 23.78 -3.19 20.53
CA SER A 305 23.58 -4.38 19.70
C SER A 305 22.94 -5.53 20.48
N ASP A 306 21.85 -6.07 19.94
CA ASP A 306 21.20 -7.29 20.45
C ASP A 306 22.02 -8.55 20.14
N GLU A 307 22.98 -8.48 19.21
CA GLU A 307 23.84 -9.62 18.83
C GLU A 307 25.02 -9.78 19.80
N PHE A 308 25.59 -8.67 20.27
CA PHE A 308 26.80 -8.68 21.11
C PHE A 308 26.53 -8.42 22.60
N TYR A 309 25.47 -7.69 22.97
CA TYR A 309 25.24 -7.20 24.34
C TYR A 309 23.82 -7.50 24.85
N LEU A 310 23.21 -8.60 24.42
CA LEU A 310 21.80 -8.89 24.72
C LEU A 310 21.49 -8.90 26.23
N ASP A 311 22.37 -9.52 27.02
CA ASP A 311 22.17 -9.65 28.47
C ASP A 311 22.46 -8.34 29.21
N GLU A 312 23.52 -7.64 28.80
CA GLU A 312 23.97 -6.37 29.38
C GLU A 312 23.01 -5.22 29.02
N LYS A 313 22.51 -5.18 27.79
CA LYS A 313 21.45 -4.25 27.35
C LYS A 313 20.18 -4.44 28.17
N ARG A 314 19.80 -5.68 28.45
CA ARG A 314 18.65 -5.98 29.32
C ARG A 314 18.89 -5.44 30.73
N GLU A 315 20.10 -5.57 31.27
CA GLU A 315 20.46 -5.02 32.58
C GLU A 315 20.38 -3.48 32.60
N LEU A 316 20.94 -2.80 31.59
CA LEU A 316 20.85 -1.34 31.47
C LEU A 316 19.39 -0.86 31.35
N PHE A 317 18.52 -1.60 30.64
CA PHE A 317 17.10 -1.28 30.60
C PHE A 317 16.40 -1.40 31.96
N GLU A 318 16.78 -2.39 32.78
CA GLU A 318 16.26 -2.50 34.15
C GLU A 318 16.72 -1.32 35.01
N ILE A 319 17.95 -0.84 34.81
CA ILE A 319 18.45 0.37 35.48
C ILE A 319 17.67 1.61 35.02
N VAL A 320 17.45 1.79 33.71
CA VAL A 320 16.67 2.92 33.17
C VAL A 320 15.22 2.90 33.70
N LYS A 321 14.58 1.73 33.79
CA LYS A 321 13.25 1.59 34.40
C LYS A 321 13.26 2.01 35.87
N TYR A 322 14.28 1.60 36.62
CA TYR A 322 14.46 2.00 38.00
C TYR A 322 14.66 3.52 38.14
N VAL A 323 15.45 4.14 37.26
CA VAL A 323 15.63 5.60 37.21
C VAL A 323 14.31 6.33 36.92
N LYS A 324 13.52 5.85 35.95
CA LYS A 324 12.19 6.42 35.66
C LYS A 324 11.27 6.37 36.89
N GLN A 325 11.28 5.25 37.62
CA GLN A 325 10.50 5.08 38.84
C GLN A 325 10.93 6.07 39.94
N LEU A 326 12.24 6.20 40.20
CA LEU A 326 12.77 7.15 41.18
C LEU A 326 12.43 8.61 40.82
N ASN A 327 12.47 8.96 39.53
CA ASN A 327 12.15 10.32 39.09
C ASN A 327 10.66 10.65 39.25
N ILE A 328 9.78 9.67 39.08
CA ILE A 328 8.34 9.79 39.37
C ILE A 328 8.14 10.02 40.87
N GLU A 329 8.77 9.20 41.72
CA GLU A 329 8.67 9.32 43.18
C GLU A 329 9.14 10.70 43.68
N ARG A 330 10.24 11.22 43.11
CA ARG A 330 10.76 12.56 43.42
C ARG A 330 9.77 13.69 43.12
N LYS A 331 8.92 13.54 42.09
CA LYS A 331 7.94 14.56 41.68
C LYS A 331 6.64 14.54 42.48
N HIS A 332 6.40 13.47 43.23
CA HIS A 332 5.22 13.29 44.08
C HIS A 332 5.46 13.62 45.56
N VAL A 333 6.67 14.06 45.91
CA VAL A 333 7.04 14.70 47.20
C VAL A 333 7.07 16.20 47.02
#